data_AF-A0A7S2F510-F1
#
_entry.id   AF-A0A7S2F510-F1
#
_cell.length_a   1.000
_cell.length_b   1.000
_cell.length_c   1.000
_cell.angle_alpha   90.00
_cell.angle_beta   90.00
_cell.angle_gamma   90.00
#
_symmetry.space_group_name_H-M   'P 1'
#
loop_
_entity.id
_entity.type
_entity.pdbx_description
1 polymer ?
#
loop_
_entity_poly.entity_id
_entity_poly.type
_entity_poly.pdbx_seq_one_letter_code
_entity_poly.pdbx_strand_id
1 'polypeptide(L)'
;SLWGLVLLLRPACALRLPETQPEASGAKQEASNAESQPIKFVTIDTRDPRHEIPVLGVKGIVLENAGVGKKWYGDSAKPDYYAEWLSNTSLDPNMLVALVDTDVLYGGCGLQYMADQFELYTKLSGVRVVGSAEMGIWPDSDPAMQLRYARLDARVNYTLAAFG
;
A
#
# COMPACT_ATOMS: atom_id res chain seq x y z
N SER A 1 5.05 18.70 -2.70
CA SER A 1 3.95 17.84 -3.16
C SER A 1 4.02 16.58 -2.31
N LEU A 2 3.10 16.42 -1.36
CA LEU A 2 2.97 15.18 -0.59
C LEU A 2 2.16 14.21 -1.45
N TRP A 3 2.72 13.07 -1.81
CA TRP A 3 2.04 12.06 -2.65
C TRP A 3 2.13 10.70 -1.99
N GLY A 4 1.27 10.42 -1.02
CA GLY A 4 1.18 9.10 -0.42
C GLY A 4 0.56 8.08 -1.38
N LEU A 5 1.34 7.52 -2.32
CA LEU A 5 0.94 6.31 -3.04
C LEU A 5 1.01 5.16 -2.04
N VAL A 6 -0.14 4.62 -1.63
CA VAL A 6 -0.20 3.34 -0.92
C VAL A 6 -0.59 2.27 -1.94
N LEU A 7 0.39 1.48 -2.40
CA LEU A 7 0.12 0.34 -3.27
C LEU A 7 0.26 -0.94 -2.48
N LEU A 8 -0.83 -1.69 -2.37
CA LEU A 8 -0.84 -3.01 -1.73
C LEU A 8 -0.80 -4.12 -2.77
N LEU A 9 0.22 -4.98 -2.71
CA LEU A 9 0.47 -6.06 -3.68
C LEU A 9 0.54 -7.43 -2.99
N ARG A 10 -0.02 -8.46 -3.62
CA ARG A 10 0.29 -9.88 -3.35
C ARG A 10 1.14 -10.46 -4.50
N PRO A 11 2.29 -11.09 -4.24
CA PRO A 11 3.07 -11.78 -5.28
C PRO A 11 2.27 -12.93 -5.90
N ALA A 12 2.49 -13.19 -7.18
CA ALA A 12 1.72 -14.20 -7.90
C ALA A 12 2.17 -15.63 -7.54
N CYS A 13 1.38 -16.35 -6.73
CA CYS A 13 1.39 -17.82 -6.70
C CYS A 13 0.00 -18.40 -6.37
N ALA A 14 -0.22 -19.65 -6.77
CA ALA A 14 -1.51 -20.28 -7.02
C ALA A 14 -2.56 -20.14 -5.91
N LEU A 15 -3.73 -19.60 -6.27
CA LEU A 15 -4.97 -19.68 -5.50
C LEU A 15 -5.37 -21.15 -5.31
N ARG A 16 -4.99 -21.75 -4.19
CA ARG A 16 -5.70 -22.92 -3.65
C ARG A 16 -6.71 -22.37 -2.66
N LEU A 17 -7.98 -22.33 -3.08
CA LEU A 17 -9.08 -21.93 -2.21
C LEU A 17 -9.12 -22.90 -1.02
N PRO A 18 -9.05 -22.43 0.24
CA PRO A 18 -9.24 -23.29 1.38
C PRO A 18 -10.69 -23.75 1.42
N GLU A 19 -10.89 -25.07 1.47
CA GLU A 19 -12.17 -25.68 1.82
C GLU A 19 -12.56 -25.23 3.23
N THR A 20 -13.74 -24.65 3.36
CA THR A 20 -14.35 -24.28 4.63
C THR A 20 -14.68 -25.54 5.44
N GLN A 21 -13.99 -25.77 6.54
CA GLN A 21 -14.41 -26.67 7.61
C GLN A 21 -15.01 -25.83 8.74
N PRO A 22 -16.22 -26.11 9.22
CA PRO A 22 -16.68 -25.57 10.49
C PRO A 22 -16.23 -26.51 11.62
N GLU A 23 -15.70 -25.98 12.72
CA GLU A 23 -16.23 -26.28 14.07
C GLU A 23 -15.50 -25.55 15.22
N ALA A 24 -16.35 -24.96 16.06
CA ALA A 24 -16.36 -24.75 17.50
C ALA A 24 -15.09 -24.83 18.40
N SER A 25 -15.04 -23.82 19.28
CA SER A 25 -14.85 -23.92 20.74
C SER A 25 -13.46 -24.22 21.33
N GLY A 26 -12.81 -23.14 21.79
CA GLY A 26 -12.34 -23.05 23.18
C GLY A 26 -10.85 -23.31 23.44
N ALA A 27 -10.05 -22.24 23.54
CA ALA A 27 -9.00 -22.05 24.53
C ALA A 27 -8.37 -20.64 24.38
N LYS A 28 -8.25 -19.89 25.48
CA LYS A 28 -7.36 -18.72 25.56
C LYS A 28 -5.93 -19.24 25.65
N GLN A 29 -5.26 -19.37 24.50
CA GLN A 29 -3.82 -19.49 24.43
C GLN A 29 -3.26 -18.12 24.05
N GLU A 30 -2.66 -17.43 25.02
CA GLU A 30 -1.69 -16.36 24.75
C GLU A 30 -0.44 -17.02 24.17
N ALA A 31 -0.54 -17.43 22.90
CA ALA A 31 0.61 -17.83 22.12
C ALA A 31 1.34 -16.54 21.74
N SER A 32 2.48 -16.30 22.39
CA SER A 32 3.55 -15.46 21.83
C SER A 32 4.17 -16.17 20.63
N ASN A 33 3.36 -16.47 19.62
CA ASN A 33 3.88 -16.68 18.29
C ASN A 33 4.19 -15.28 17.78
N ALA A 34 5.47 -15.00 17.55
CA ALA A 34 5.87 -13.95 16.65
C ALA A 34 5.35 -14.35 15.26
N GLU A 35 4.04 -14.17 15.04
CA GLU A 35 3.44 -14.23 13.72
C GLU A 35 4.20 -13.22 12.89
N SER A 36 4.95 -13.75 11.92
CA SER A 36 5.63 -12.97 10.89
C SER A 36 4.69 -11.86 10.44
N GLN A 37 5.10 -10.61 10.61
CA GLN A 37 4.24 -9.49 10.26
C GLN A 37 3.80 -9.67 8.81
N PRO A 38 2.48 -9.78 8.53
CA PRO A 38 2.01 -10.15 7.21
C PRO A 38 2.22 -9.04 6.17
N ILE A 39 2.71 -7.87 6.59
CA ILE A 39 2.84 -6.68 5.77
C ILE A 39 4.28 -6.18 5.80
N LYS A 40 4.89 -6.10 4.62
CA LYS A 40 6.19 -5.46 4.39
C LYS A 40 5.97 -4.06 3.84
N PHE A 41 6.47 -3.05 4.53
CA PHE A 41 6.40 -1.66 4.08
C PHE A 41 7.67 -1.27 3.35
N VAL A 42 7.52 -0.64 2.18
CA VAL A 42 8.64 -0.25 1.32
C VAL A 42 8.43 1.19 0.90
N THR A 43 9.52 1.95 0.87
CA THR A 43 9.52 3.32 0.37
C THR A 43 10.67 3.55 -0.61
N ILE A 44 10.57 4.62 -1.39
CA ILE A 44 11.65 5.14 -2.22
C ILE A 44 11.87 6.60 -1.82
N ASP A 45 12.85 6.83 -0.94
CA ASP A 45 13.36 8.17 -0.68
C ASP A 45 14.86 8.22 -0.97
N THR A 46 15.19 8.78 -2.13
CA THR A 46 16.58 8.91 -2.59
C THR A 46 17.37 9.96 -1.83
N ARG A 47 16.71 10.76 -0.96
CA ARG A 47 17.35 11.81 -0.16
C ARG A 47 17.69 11.31 1.24
N ASP A 48 17.03 10.26 1.71
CA ASP A 48 17.27 9.67 3.01
C ASP A 48 18.30 8.54 2.88
N PRO A 49 19.47 8.62 3.55
CA PRO A 49 20.49 7.58 3.46
C PRO A 49 20.17 6.34 4.30
N ARG A 50 19.10 6.36 5.11
CA ARG A 50 18.73 5.23 5.98
C ARG A 50 18.06 4.14 5.14
N HIS A 51 18.48 2.89 5.37
CA HIS A 51 17.83 1.70 4.79
C HIS A 51 16.50 1.36 5.48
N GLU A 52 16.33 1.77 6.73
CA GLU A 52 15.12 1.55 7.51
C GLU A 52 14.65 2.86 8.11
N ILE A 53 13.38 3.19 7.90
CA ILE A 53 12.76 4.43 8.38
C ILE A 53 11.57 4.05 9.27
N PRO A 54 11.52 4.47 10.54
CA PRO A 54 10.40 4.12 11.41
C PRO A 54 9.09 4.72 10.87
N VAL A 55 8.03 3.92 10.81
CA VAL A 55 6.70 4.40 10.46
C VAL A 55 6.13 5.19 11.64
N LEU A 56 5.74 6.43 11.39
CA LEU A 56 5.11 7.26 12.40
C LEU A 56 3.69 6.75 12.70
N GLY A 57 3.25 6.82 13.96
CA GLY A 57 1.90 6.42 14.38
C GLY A 57 1.76 4.94 14.77
N VAL A 58 2.76 4.09 14.53
CA VAL A 58 2.76 2.69 14.96
C VAL A 58 4.14 2.26 15.45
N LYS A 59 4.23 1.68 16.65
CA LYS A 59 5.51 1.30 17.26
C LYS A 59 6.06 0.02 16.63
N GLY A 60 7.35 0.03 16.31
CA GLY A 60 8.09 -1.17 15.88
C GLY A 60 7.92 -1.54 14.41
N ILE A 61 7.26 -0.70 13.62
CA ILE A 61 7.14 -0.88 12.17
C ILE A 61 8.15 0.03 11.48
N VAL A 62 8.80 -0.51 10.46
CA VAL A 62 9.79 0.22 9.66
C VAL A 62 9.44 0.11 8.17
N LEU A 63 9.72 1.18 7.44
CA LEU A 63 9.78 1.20 5.99
C LEU A 63 11.16 0.73 5.56
N GLU A 64 11.23 -0.25 4.67
CA GLU A 64 12.45 -0.52 3.91
C GLU A 64 12.61 0.54 2.84
N ASN A 65 13.69 1.34 2.91
CA ASN A 65 13.98 2.34 1.89
C ASN A 65 14.80 1.72 0.75
N ALA A 66 14.12 1.34 -0.31
CA ALA A 66 14.74 0.82 -1.54
C ALA A 66 15.34 1.93 -2.43
N GLY A 67 15.22 3.20 -2.02
CA GLY A 67 15.78 4.36 -2.71
C GLY A 67 17.23 4.70 -2.32
N VAL A 68 17.81 4.04 -1.32
CA VAL A 68 19.16 4.37 -0.83
C VAL A 68 20.20 4.23 -1.95
N GLY A 69 20.98 5.29 -2.17
CA GLY A 69 22.02 5.33 -3.21
C GLY A 69 21.51 5.48 -4.65
N LYS A 70 20.19 5.54 -4.85
CA LYS A 70 19.57 5.80 -6.15
C LYS A 70 19.54 7.31 -6.44
N LYS A 71 19.37 7.69 -7.70
CA LYS A 71 19.32 9.09 -8.14
C LYS A 71 17.90 9.48 -8.52
N TRP A 72 17.40 10.59 -7.98
CA TRP A 72 16.14 11.17 -8.44
C TRP A 72 16.27 11.71 -9.87
N TYR A 73 15.40 11.28 -10.78
CA TYR A 73 15.34 11.79 -12.16
C TYR A 73 13.94 12.24 -12.59
N GLY A 74 13.02 12.41 -11.65
CA GLY A 74 11.64 12.85 -11.91
C GLY A 74 10.61 11.85 -11.42
N ASP A 75 9.35 12.12 -11.72
CA ASP A 75 8.21 11.42 -11.12
C ASP A 75 8.14 9.93 -11.47
N SER A 76 8.77 9.51 -12.58
CA SER A 76 8.90 8.11 -12.96
C SER A 76 9.93 7.33 -12.14
N ALA A 77 10.81 8.01 -11.39
CA ALA A 77 11.86 7.34 -10.64
C ALA A 77 11.33 6.38 -9.57
N LYS A 78 10.27 6.74 -8.82
CA LYS A 78 9.72 5.83 -7.80
C LYS A 78 9.09 4.57 -8.42
N PRO A 79 8.18 4.66 -9.42
CA PRO A 79 7.64 3.48 -10.09
C PRO A 79 8.73 2.53 -10.61
N ASP A 80 9.75 3.08 -11.27
CA ASP A 80 10.85 2.30 -11.83
C ASP A 80 11.65 1.58 -10.72
N TYR A 81 11.96 2.26 -9.62
CA TYR A 81 12.67 1.65 -8.50
C TYR A 81 11.84 0.65 -7.71
N TYR A 82 10.52 0.87 -7.57
CA TYR A 82 9.64 -0.14 -7.00
C TYR A 82 9.58 -1.40 -7.88
N ALA A 83 9.48 -1.24 -9.22
CA ALA A 83 9.48 -2.37 -10.14
C ALA A 83 10.81 -3.14 -10.09
N GLU A 84 11.94 -2.43 -10.05
CA GLU A 84 13.26 -3.02 -9.86
C GLU A 84 13.32 -3.80 -8.53
N TRP A 85 12.90 -3.17 -7.43
CA TRP A 85 12.90 -3.79 -6.10
C TRP A 85 12.03 -5.04 -6.05
N LEU A 86 10.81 -4.99 -6.58
CA LEU A 86 9.89 -6.14 -6.64
C LEU A 86 10.45 -7.30 -7.47
N SER A 87 11.18 -6.98 -8.55
CA SER A 87 11.78 -7.99 -9.42
C SER A 87 13.01 -8.67 -8.80
N ASN A 88 13.75 -7.95 -7.98
CA ASN A 88 14.99 -8.42 -7.36
C ASN A 88 14.80 -8.99 -5.95
N THR A 89 13.62 -8.77 -5.35
CA THR A 89 13.32 -9.24 -3.99
C THR A 89 12.56 -10.56 -4.04
N SER A 90 13.12 -11.60 -3.42
CA SER A 90 12.39 -12.84 -3.17
C SER A 90 11.35 -12.59 -2.08
N LEU A 91 10.08 -12.51 -2.47
CA LEU A 91 8.96 -12.28 -1.57
C LEU A 91 8.21 -13.59 -1.32
N ASP A 92 7.75 -13.79 -0.08
CA ASP A 92 6.78 -14.83 0.23
C ASP A 92 5.47 -14.53 -0.54
N PRO A 93 4.92 -15.48 -1.31
CA PRO A 93 3.67 -15.26 -2.06
C PRO A 93 2.46 -14.89 -1.18
N ASN A 94 2.49 -15.18 0.12
CA ASN A 94 1.44 -14.81 1.07
C ASN A 94 1.68 -13.45 1.74
N MET A 95 2.85 -12.84 1.52
CA MET A 95 3.19 -11.52 2.08
C MET A 95 2.41 -10.42 1.35
N LEU A 96 1.87 -9.50 2.13
CA LEU A 96 1.36 -8.23 1.63
C LEU A 96 2.49 -7.22 1.56
N VAL A 97 2.65 -6.54 0.43
CA VAL A 97 3.63 -5.45 0.30
C VAL A 97 2.90 -4.13 0.22
N ALA A 98 3.25 -3.18 1.09
CA ALA A 98 2.76 -1.81 1.12
C ALA A 98 3.85 -0.86 0.62
N LEU A 99 3.72 -0.38 -0.61
CA LEU A 99 4.58 0.69 -1.13
C LEU A 99 4.02 2.02 -0.63
N VAL A 100 4.81 2.84 0.06
CA VAL A 100 4.37 4.09 0.70
C VAL A 100 5.45 5.18 0.64
N ASP A 101 5.06 6.44 0.72
CA ASP A 101 6.00 7.57 0.84
C ASP A 101 6.52 7.75 2.28
N THR A 102 7.61 8.52 2.46
CA THR A 102 8.22 8.79 3.78
C THR A 102 7.47 9.84 4.59
N ASP A 103 6.58 10.61 3.97
CA ASP A 103 5.78 11.67 4.59
C ASP A 103 4.39 11.21 5.04
N VAL A 104 4.20 9.89 5.21
CA VAL A 104 2.96 9.29 5.69
C VAL A 104 3.03 8.92 7.17
N LEU A 105 1.86 8.85 7.81
CA LEU A 105 1.70 8.31 9.16
C LEU A 105 0.67 7.19 9.16
N TYR A 106 0.86 6.19 10.00
CA TYR A 106 -0.09 5.12 10.21
C TYR A 106 -1.16 5.56 11.22
N GLY A 107 -2.41 5.66 10.76
CA GLY A 107 -3.57 6.03 11.60
C GLY A 107 -4.62 4.93 11.77
N GLY A 108 -4.31 3.69 11.36
CA GLY A 108 -5.27 2.58 11.35
C GLY A 108 -5.48 1.91 12.72
N CYS A 109 -6.51 1.06 12.80
CA CYS A 109 -6.87 0.31 14.01
C CYS A 109 -5.94 -0.89 14.32
N GLY A 110 -5.01 -1.23 13.42
CA GLY A 110 -4.05 -2.32 13.58
C GLY A 110 -3.65 -2.95 12.24
N LEU A 111 -2.44 -3.54 12.16
CA LEU A 111 -1.94 -4.13 10.91
C LEU A 111 -2.77 -5.31 10.44
N GLN A 112 -3.27 -6.14 11.36
CA GLN A 112 -4.16 -7.25 10.99
C GLN A 112 -5.43 -6.74 10.32
N TYR A 113 -6.05 -5.69 10.88
CA TYR A 113 -7.23 -5.08 10.28
C TYR A 113 -6.93 -4.57 8.86
N MET A 114 -5.77 -3.94 8.64
CA MET A 114 -5.33 -3.52 7.30
C MET A 114 -5.21 -4.70 6.32
N ALA A 115 -4.62 -5.82 6.75
CA ALA A 115 -4.51 -7.03 5.94
C ALA A 115 -5.90 -7.65 5.63
N ASP A 116 -6.78 -7.72 6.63
CA ASP A 116 -8.15 -8.25 6.47
C ASP A 116 -8.96 -7.41 5.48
N GLN A 117 -8.85 -6.08 5.55
CA GLN A 117 -9.52 -5.18 4.62
C GLN A 117 -8.97 -5.33 3.20
N PHE A 118 -7.65 -5.46 3.04
CA PHE A 118 -7.05 -5.73 1.73
C PHE A 118 -7.56 -7.05 1.14
N GLU A 119 -7.59 -8.12 1.92
CA GLU A 119 -8.12 -9.42 1.47
C GLU A 119 -9.59 -9.33 1.08
N LEU A 120 -10.41 -8.63 1.88
CA LEU A 120 -11.81 -8.39 1.54
C LEU A 120 -11.95 -7.65 0.20
N TYR A 121 -11.23 -6.55 0.00
CA TYR A 121 -11.31 -5.77 -1.23
C TYR A 121 -10.85 -6.55 -2.46
N THR A 122 -9.75 -7.27 -2.36
CA THR A 122 -9.23 -8.09 -3.46
C THR A 122 -10.18 -9.24 -3.80
N LYS A 123 -10.79 -9.87 -2.79
CA LYS A 123 -11.82 -10.91 -2.99
C LYS A 123 -13.07 -10.36 -3.67
N LEU A 124 -13.54 -9.18 -3.28
CA LEU A 124 -14.77 -8.58 -3.83
C LEU A 124 -14.57 -8.03 -5.25
N SER A 125 -13.40 -7.47 -5.55
CA SER A 125 -13.13 -6.83 -6.84
C SER A 125 -12.42 -7.72 -7.85
N GLY A 126 -11.84 -8.84 -7.42
CA GLY A 126 -11.03 -9.73 -8.25
C GLY A 126 -9.64 -9.15 -8.61
N VAL A 127 -9.27 -7.99 -8.08
CA VAL A 127 -7.95 -7.38 -8.31
C VAL A 127 -6.93 -7.90 -7.29
N ARG A 128 -5.65 -7.78 -7.62
CA ARG A 128 -4.53 -8.13 -6.71
C ARG A 128 -3.77 -6.93 -6.18
N VAL A 129 -4.14 -5.75 -6.68
CA VAL A 129 -3.47 -4.49 -6.44
C VAL A 129 -4.52 -3.47 -6.04
N VAL A 130 -4.35 -2.89 -4.86
CA VAL A 130 -5.21 -1.79 -4.39
C VAL A 130 -4.34 -0.54 -4.28
N GLY A 131 -4.74 0.50 -5.02
CA GLY A 131 -4.11 1.82 -4.95
C GLY A 131 -4.91 2.77 -4.06
N SER A 132 -4.23 3.79 -3.53
CA SER A 132 -4.86 4.91 -2.85
C SER A 132 -5.81 5.68 -3.78
N ALA A 133 -6.85 6.26 -3.20
CA ALA A 133 -7.74 7.19 -3.90
C ALA A 133 -7.41 8.62 -3.48
N GLU A 134 -7.44 9.54 -4.44
CA GLU A 134 -7.24 10.97 -4.23
C GLU A 134 -8.37 11.79 -4.85
N MET A 135 -8.53 13.05 -4.43
CA MET A 135 -9.58 13.95 -4.92
C MET A 135 -9.20 14.71 -6.20
N GLY A 136 -7.96 14.56 -6.68
CA GLY A 136 -7.43 15.25 -7.85
C GLY A 136 -7.20 14.32 -9.04
N ILE A 137 -7.04 14.93 -10.22
CA ILE A 137 -6.50 14.25 -11.39
C ILE A 137 -5.11 14.84 -11.60
N TRP A 138 -4.09 13.99 -11.53
CA TRP A 138 -2.71 14.39 -11.81
C TRP A 138 -2.05 13.42 -12.82
N PRO A 139 -1.21 13.91 -13.75
CA PRO A 139 -0.97 15.32 -14.03
C PRO A 139 -2.20 15.98 -14.65
N ASP A 140 -2.49 17.21 -14.22
CA ASP A 140 -3.60 18.01 -14.77
C ASP A 140 -3.37 18.38 -16.24
N SER A 141 -2.12 18.31 -16.71
CA SER A 141 -1.73 18.56 -18.09
C SER A 141 -2.06 17.44 -19.07
N ASP A 142 -2.55 16.28 -18.60
CA ASP A 142 -2.97 15.18 -19.48
C ASP A 142 -4.43 15.34 -19.94
N PRO A 143 -4.68 15.72 -21.21
CA PRO A 143 -6.03 15.97 -21.71
C PRO A 143 -6.91 14.71 -21.72
N ALA A 144 -6.31 13.51 -21.86
CA ALA A 144 -7.05 12.27 -21.87
C ALA A 144 -7.55 11.93 -20.46
N MET A 145 -6.73 12.18 -19.44
CA MET A 145 -7.14 12.03 -18.04
C MET A 145 -8.20 13.05 -17.65
N GLN A 146 -8.05 14.31 -18.06
CA GLN A 146 -9.10 15.32 -17.87
C GLN A 146 -10.43 14.88 -18.50
N LEU A 147 -10.41 14.45 -19.77
CA LEU A 147 -11.64 14.03 -20.46
C LEU A 147 -12.30 12.81 -19.79
N ARG A 148 -11.48 11.84 -19.35
CA ARG A 148 -11.96 10.61 -18.69
C ARG A 148 -12.72 10.92 -17.38
N TYR A 149 -12.29 11.94 -16.66
CA TYR A 149 -12.78 12.25 -15.32
C TYR A 149 -13.62 13.52 -15.24
N ALA A 150 -13.78 14.30 -16.32
CA ALA A 150 -14.63 15.50 -16.36
C ALA A 150 -16.05 15.28 -15.82
N ARG A 151 -16.61 14.07 -15.98
CA ARG A 151 -17.92 13.70 -15.43
C ARG A 151 -17.99 13.65 -13.89
N LEU A 152 -16.84 13.61 -13.22
CA LEU A 152 -16.72 13.59 -11.76
C LEU A 152 -16.55 15.00 -11.18
N ASP A 153 -16.20 16.00 -11.98
CA ASP A 153 -15.90 17.37 -11.52
C ASP A 153 -17.04 17.95 -10.68
N ALA A 154 -18.30 17.76 -11.10
CA ALA A 154 -19.46 18.21 -10.34
C ALA A 154 -19.55 17.57 -8.93
N ARG A 155 -19.16 16.30 -8.79
CA ARG A 155 -19.16 15.59 -7.51
C ARG A 155 -17.97 15.99 -6.64
N VAL A 156 -16.81 16.20 -7.25
CA VAL A 156 -15.61 16.68 -6.58
C VAL A 156 -15.86 18.09 -6.03
N ASN A 157 -16.36 19.01 -6.86
CA ASN A 157 -16.67 20.39 -6.46
C ASN A 157 -17.74 20.44 -5.37
N TYR A 158 -18.77 19.58 -5.45
CA TYR A 158 -19.78 19.47 -4.39
C TYR A 158 -19.14 19.03 -3.06
N THR A 159 -18.29 18.01 -3.10
CA THR A 159 -17.59 17.51 -1.91
C THR A 159 -16.69 18.60 -1.31
N LEU A 160 -15.87 19.26 -2.13
CA LEU A 160 -14.99 20.34 -1.70
C LEU A 160 -15.79 21.48 -1.03
N ALA A 161 -16.85 21.95 -1.68
CA ALA A 161 -17.70 23.00 -1.12
C ALA A 161 -18.37 22.61 0.21
N ALA A 162 -18.64 21.31 0.42
CA ALA A 162 -19.19 20.81 1.69
C ALA A 162 -18.15 20.75 2.82
N PHE A 163 -16.86 20.64 2.50
CA PHE A 163 -15.78 20.59 3.48
C PHE A 163 -15.24 21.97 3.91
N GLY A 164 -15.64 23.05 3.22
CA GLY A 164 -15.22 24.43 3.51
C GLY A 164 -13.99 24.84 2.75
#